data_AF-A0A8T4R458-F1
#
_entry.id   AF-A0A8T4R458-F1
#
_cell.length_a   1.000
_cell.length_b   1.000
_cell.length_c   1.000
_cell.angle_alpha   90.00
_cell.angle_beta   90.00
_cell.angle_gamma   90.00
#
_symmetry.space_group_name_H-M   'P 1'
#
loop_
_entity.id
_entity.type
_entity.pdbx_description
1 polymer ?
#
loop_
_entity_poly.entity_id
_entity_poly.type
_entity_poly.pdbx_seq_one_letter_code
_entity_poly.pdbx_strand_id
1 'polypeptide(L)'
;MTNETLDNVIYASFGNGRSTQHSAENIQRYEMGMAVVDGNTVRYHNSDDQANHKREAINMDKLVKDYLSSARGGAFLDYVRFRGGRLLDIKGVGAGDLGEHVVAALLSDGLEGYILSNYDGKSFESRVNEMAKMYGIDEKAMTEYVLTHELGHAAGYHSEEGVEGFIKDYFTSQAFRTSGEEREKYLELAKIAEKREAEAKEAGN
;
A
#
# COMPACT_ATOMS: atom_id res chain seq x y z
N MET A 1 9.68 22.15 7.58
CA MET A 1 8.89 21.01 8.07
C MET A 1 7.89 21.55 9.07
N THR A 2 6.62 21.52 8.71
CA THR A 2 5.50 21.89 9.59
C THR A 2 4.87 20.59 10.10
N ASN A 3 4.62 20.49 11.42
CA ASN A 3 3.98 19.33 12.03
C ASN A 3 2.61 19.75 12.55
N GLU A 4 1.59 18.94 12.28
CA GLU A 4 0.25 19.14 12.82
C GLU A 4 -0.16 17.89 13.62
N THR A 5 -0.64 18.09 14.84
CA THR A 5 -1.11 17.01 15.72
C THR A 5 -2.60 16.77 15.46
N LEU A 6 -2.99 15.51 15.30
CA LEU A 6 -4.39 15.11 15.17
C LEU A 6 -5.00 14.97 16.57
N ASP A 7 -5.98 15.80 16.90
CA ASP A 7 -6.72 15.69 18.15
C ASP A 7 -7.77 14.55 18.07
N ASN A 8 -7.70 13.63 19.04
CA ASN A 8 -8.61 12.52 19.34
C ASN A 8 -8.70 11.35 18.34
N VAL A 9 -7.73 10.42 18.43
CA VAL A 9 -7.90 9.00 18.07
C VAL A 9 -7.40 8.14 19.23
N ILE A 10 -8.24 7.23 19.74
CA ILE A 10 -7.89 6.31 20.84
C ILE A 10 -7.01 5.18 20.27
N TYR A 11 -5.79 5.05 20.78
CA TYR A 11 -4.81 4.04 20.35
C TYR A 11 -5.03 2.70 21.05
N ALA A 12 -5.08 1.63 20.26
CA ALA A 12 -4.66 0.30 20.70
C ALA A 12 -3.16 0.14 20.37
N SER A 13 -2.32 0.22 21.40
CA SER A 13 -0.86 0.07 21.30
C SER A 13 -0.47 -1.40 21.19
N PHE A 14 0.35 -1.75 20.18
CA PHE A 14 1.12 -2.99 20.15
C PHE A 14 2.61 -2.66 20.28
N GLY A 15 3.14 -2.79 21.50
CA GLY A 15 4.44 -3.43 21.81
C GLY A 15 5.78 -2.72 21.50
N ASN A 16 6.31 -2.04 22.52
CA ASN A 16 7.72 -1.96 23.00
C ASN A 16 8.93 -1.99 22.03
N GLY A 17 9.50 -0.80 21.79
CA GLY A 17 10.76 -0.38 22.42
C GLY A 17 12.11 -0.84 21.82
N ARG A 18 12.77 0.07 21.08
CA ARG A 18 14.15 0.56 21.33
C ARG A 18 14.47 1.69 20.36
N SER A 19 14.68 2.91 20.87
CA SER A 19 15.19 4.02 20.07
C SER A 19 16.70 3.84 19.89
N THR A 20 17.13 3.85 18.63
CA THR A 20 18.50 4.17 18.25
C THR A 20 18.41 5.36 17.32
N GLN A 21 19.05 6.47 17.72
CA GLN A 21 19.23 7.62 16.85
C GLN A 21 20.17 7.19 15.72
N HIS A 22 19.61 6.75 14.60
CA HIS A 22 20.34 6.59 13.36
C HIS A 22 20.05 7.78 12.45
N SER A 23 21.15 8.38 11.98
CA SER A 23 21.22 9.53 11.10
C SER A 23 20.40 9.31 9.83
N ALA A 24 19.44 10.22 9.62
CA ALA A 24 18.58 10.32 8.44
C ALA A 24 19.37 10.81 7.21
N GLU A 25 20.31 10.01 6.72
CA GLU A 25 21.02 10.29 5.48
C GLU A 25 20.50 9.40 4.34
N ASN A 26 19.93 10.08 3.33
CA ASN A 26 19.48 9.58 2.03
C ASN A 26 18.11 8.87 1.94
N ILE A 27 17.08 9.49 2.50
CA ILE A 27 15.79 9.51 1.80
C ILE A 27 15.95 10.48 0.63
N GLN A 28 15.96 9.95 -0.59
CA GLN A 28 16.02 10.69 -1.85
C GLN A 28 15.04 11.88 -1.77
N ARG A 29 15.56 13.12 -1.80
CA ARG A 29 14.76 14.34 -1.60
C ARG A 29 13.59 14.35 -2.60
N TYR A 30 12.36 14.15 -2.11
CA TYR A 30 11.16 14.23 -2.94
C TYR A 30 10.98 15.67 -3.45
N GLU A 31 11.12 15.83 -4.77
CA GLU A 31 10.60 17.00 -5.48
C GLU A 31 9.06 16.98 -5.53
N MET A 32 8.44 15.84 -5.15
CA MET A 32 6.99 15.67 -5.08
C MET A 32 6.46 16.15 -3.73
N GLY A 33 5.35 16.88 -3.74
CA GLY A 33 4.61 17.25 -2.55
C GLY A 33 3.95 16.03 -1.92
N MET A 34 4.07 15.86 -0.60
CA MET A 34 3.36 14.79 0.13
C MET A 34 3.03 15.14 1.58
N ALA A 35 2.06 14.42 2.13
CA ALA A 35 1.75 14.37 3.56
C ALA A 35 1.77 12.93 4.05
N VAL A 36 2.33 12.70 5.24
CA VAL A 36 2.45 11.37 5.85
C VAL A 36 1.89 11.39 7.26
N VAL A 37 1.06 10.40 7.58
CA VAL A 37 0.59 10.10 8.93
C VAL A 37 1.60 9.18 9.61
N ASP A 38 2.19 9.66 10.71
CA ASP A 38 3.05 8.89 11.61
C ASP A 38 2.48 9.01 13.03
N GLY A 39 1.91 7.91 13.51
CA GLY A 39 1.15 7.91 14.75
C GLY A 39 0.01 8.92 14.69
N ASN A 40 0.13 10.00 15.48
CA ASN A 40 -0.88 11.05 15.67
C ASN A 40 -0.51 12.35 14.95
N THR A 41 0.55 12.33 14.16
CA THR A 41 1.11 13.53 13.55
C THR A 41 1.05 13.41 12.04
N VAL A 42 0.61 14.47 11.38
CA VAL A 42 0.76 14.63 9.94
C VAL A 42 2.01 15.46 9.68
N ARG A 43 2.92 14.92 8.88
CA ARG A 43 4.15 15.56 8.44
C ARG A 43 4.05 15.92 6.97
N TYR A 44 4.36 17.16 6.63
CA TYR A 44 4.36 17.64 5.25
C TYR A 44 5.78 17.68 4.69
N HIS A 45 5.92 17.24 3.45
CA HIS A 45 7.17 17.24 2.69
C HIS A 45 6.92 17.94 1.35
N ASN A 46 7.39 19.19 1.22
CA ASN A 46 7.30 19.99 -0.02
C ASN A 46 5.90 20.08 -0.67
N SER A 47 4.84 19.86 0.12
CA SER A 47 3.46 19.85 -0.36
C SER A 47 2.96 21.27 -0.61
N ASP A 48 2.59 21.55 -1.85
CA ASP A 48 1.93 22.78 -2.32
C ASP A 48 0.40 22.71 -2.15
N ASP A 49 -0.17 21.51 -2.08
CA ASP A 49 -1.57 21.24 -1.74
C ASP A 49 -1.72 20.47 -0.41
N GLN A 50 -1.36 21.11 0.69
CA GLN A 50 -1.33 20.47 2.01
C GLN A 50 -2.70 19.96 2.46
N ALA A 51 -3.77 20.68 2.16
CA ALA A 51 -5.12 20.34 2.64
C ALA A 51 -5.59 19.02 2.04
N ASN A 52 -5.38 18.84 0.73
CA ASN A 52 -5.80 17.61 0.07
C ASN A 52 -4.84 16.45 0.35
N HIS A 53 -3.53 16.67 0.34
CA HIS A 53 -2.56 15.66 0.73
C HIS A 53 -2.80 15.13 2.15
N LYS A 54 -3.10 16.02 3.11
CA LYS A 54 -3.48 15.61 4.47
C LYS A 54 -4.72 14.72 4.47
N ARG A 55 -5.78 15.13 3.77
CA ARG A 55 -7.04 14.37 3.73
C ARG A 55 -6.81 12.97 3.16
N GLU A 56 -6.12 12.88 2.03
CA GLU A 56 -5.82 11.58 1.41
C GLU A 56 -4.88 10.72 2.25
N ALA A 57 -3.90 11.32 2.93
CA ALA A 57 -3.02 10.60 3.85
C ALA A 57 -3.79 9.99 5.02
N ILE A 58 -4.73 10.72 5.62
CA ILE A 58 -5.61 10.22 6.69
C ILE A 58 -6.53 9.10 6.16
N ASN A 59 -7.10 9.28 4.97
CA ASN A 59 -7.95 8.26 4.35
C ASN A 59 -7.16 6.98 4.07
N MET A 60 -5.94 7.10 3.53
CA MET A 60 -5.07 5.98 3.24
C MET A 60 -4.60 5.27 4.51
N ASP A 61 -4.23 6.01 5.56
CA ASP A 61 -3.88 5.45 6.88
C ASP A 61 -5.02 4.61 7.45
N LYS A 62 -6.26 5.11 7.36
CA LYS A 62 -7.45 4.35 7.77
C LYS A 62 -7.62 3.09 6.94
N LEU A 63 -7.53 3.17 5.60
CA LEU A 63 -7.68 2.01 4.71
C LEU A 63 -6.64 0.93 4.99
N VAL A 64 -5.37 1.30 5.16
CA VAL A 64 -4.29 0.36 5.48
C VAL A 64 -4.52 -0.29 6.85
N LYS A 65 -4.88 0.48 7.88
CA LYS A 65 -5.18 -0.06 9.22
C LYS A 65 -6.39 -1.00 9.22
N ASP A 66 -7.47 -0.61 8.54
CA ASP A 66 -8.68 -1.44 8.40
C ASP A 66 -8.34 -2.74 7.65
N TYR A 67 -7.51 -2.67 6.61
CA TYR A 67 -7.07 -3.85 5.87
C TYR A 67 -6.20 -4.79 6.74
N LEU A 68 -5.14 -4.26 7.36
CA LEU A 68 -4.20 -5.04 8.18
C LEU A 68 -4.85 -5.65 9.43
N SER A 69 -5.91 -5.04 9.96
CA SER A 69 -6.69 -5.57 11.08
C SER A 69 -7.81 -6.54 10.65
N SER A 70 -8.10 -6.64 9.35
CA SER A 70 -9.11 -7.54 8.81
C SER A 70 -8.61 -8.99 8.69
N ALA A 71 -9.54 -9.94 8.56
CA ALA A 71 -9.20 -11.34 8.27
C ALA A 71 -8.39 -11.51 6.97
N ARG A 72 -8.61 -10.63 5.99
CA ARG A 72 -7.93 -10.67 4.67
C ARG A 72 -6.49 -10.18 4.78
N GLY A 73 -6.26 -9.08 5.49
CA GLY A 73 -4.91 -8.62 5.79
C GLY A 73 -4.14 -9.63 6.66
N GLY A 74 -4.80 -10.22 7.66
CA GLY A 74 -4.23 -11.32 8.44
C GLY A 74 -3.80 -12.51 7.58
N ALA A 75 -4.65 -12.95 6.65
CA ALA A 75 -4.34 -14.04 5.73
C ALA A 75 -3.15 -13.72 4.81
N PHE A 76 -3.02 -12.48 4.34
CA PHE A 76 -1.86 -12.03 3.57
C PHE A 76 -0.58 -12.04 4.40
N LEU A 77 -0.61 -11.51 5.63
CA LEU A 77 0.55 -11.51 6.52
C LEU A 77 1.01 -12.92 6.88
N ASP A 78 0.08 -13.84 7.10
CA ASP A 78 0.39 -15.25 7.33
C ASP A 78 0.97 -15.91 6.07
N TYR A 79 0.51 -15.53 4.88
CA TYR A 79 1.09 -15.99 3.62
C TYR A 79 2.53 -15.50 3.44
N VAL A 80 2.81 -14.21 3.71
CA VAL A 80 4.17 -13.65 3.71
C VAL A 80 5.09 -14.46 4.64
N ARG A 81 4.64 -14.72 5.87
CA ARG A 81 5.40 -15.52 6.85
C ARG A 81 5.61 -16.96 6.39
N PHE A 82 4.58 -17.59 5.81
CA PHE A 82 4.65 -18.95 5.28
C PHE A 82 5.70 -19.08 4.17
N ARG A 83 5.83 -18.05 3.32
CA ARG A 83 6.87 -17.97 2.28
C ARG A 83 8.25 -17.60 2.83
N GLY A 84 8.41 -17.50 4.15
CA GLY A 84 9.67 -17.17 4.83
C GLY A 84 10.01 -15.68 4.85
N GLY A 85 9.11 -14.83 4.35
CA GLY A 85 9.28 -13.38 4.30
C GLY A 85 8.87 -12.68 5.60
N ARG A 86 9.21 -11.40 5.66
CA ARG A 86 8.69 -10.45 6.65
C ARG A 86 8.47 -9.13 5.93
N LEU A 87 7.46 -8.39 6.36
CA LEU A 87 7.33 -7.01 5.90
C LEU A 87 8.48 -6.18 6.48
N LEU A 88 8.97 -5.24 5.70
CA LEU A 88 9.77 -4.13 6.20
C LEU A 88 8.94 -3.28 7.19
N ASP A 89 9.61 -2.44 7.97
CA ASP A 89 8.93 -1.63 8.97
C ASP A 89 8.20 -0.45 8.32
N ILE A 90 6.87 -0.52 8.26
CA ILE A 90 6.03 0.54 7.70
C ILE A 90 5.88 1.65 8.75
N LYS A 91 6.64 2.74 8.58
CA LYS A 91 6.69 3.86 9.52
C LYS A 91 5.50 4.79 9.44
N GLY A 92 4.79 4.76 8.32
CA GLY A 92 3.63 5.60 8.14
C GLY A 92 2.94 5.34 6.83
N VAL A 93 1.83 6.05 6.65
CA VAL A 93 1.00 5.98 5.46
C VAL A 93 0.70 7.41 5.04
N GLY A 94 0.74 7.70 3.75
CA GLY A 94 0.66 9.06 3.25
C GLY A 94 -0.06 9.19 1.92
N ALA A 95 -0.01 10.39 1.39
CA ALA A 95 -0.45 10.73 0.05
C ALA A 95 0.49 11.74 -0.58
N GLY A 96 0.73 11.64 -1.88
CA GLY A 96 1.55 12.56 -2.65
C GLY A 96 1.23 12.54 -4.13
N ASP A 97 1.84 13.42 -4.90
CA ASP A 97 1.69 13.47 -6.35
C ASP A 97 2.66 12.49 -7.03
N LEU A 98 2.22 11.24 -7.23
CA LEU A 98 3.06 10.14 -7.75
C LEU A 98 3.07 10.04 -9.29
N GLY A 99 2.38 10.95 -9.97
CA GLY A 99 2.24 11.01 -11.43
C GLY A 99 1.01 10.27 -11.97
N GLU A 100 0.65 10.55 -13.23
CA GLU A 100 -0.69 10.28 -13.76
C GLU A 100 -1.16 8.82 -13.66
N HIS A 101 -0.27 7.85 -13.86
CA HIS A 101 -0.61 6.42 -14.00
C HIS A 101 -0.39 5.58 -12.74
N VAL A 102 -0.03 6.20 -11.61
CA VAL A 102 0.20 5.52 -10.34
C VAL A 102 -1.06 5.55 -9.48
N VAL A 103 -1.39 4.45 -8.79
CA VAL A 103 -2.52 4.41 -7.83
C VAL A 103 -2.00 4.59 -6.40
N ALA A 104 -0.99 3.82 -6.04
CA ALA A 104 -0.23 3.91 -4.81
C ALA A 104 1.23 3.56 -5.09
N ALA A 105 2.10 3.78 -4.11
CA ALA A 105 3.48 3.32 -4.15
C ALA A 105 4.00 3.03 -2.75
N LEU A 106 4.92 2.08 -2.66
CA LEU A 106 5.79 1.93 -1.50
C LEU A 106 7.06 2.74 -1.66
N LEU A 107 7.30 3.60 -0.69
CA LEU A 107 8.51 4.39 -0.59
C LEU A 107 9.41 3.85 0.51
N SER A 108 10.59 3.32 0.17
CA SER A 108 11.44 2.61 1.14
C SER A 108 12.93 2.83 0.92
N ASP A 109 13.71 2.73 2.00
CA ASP A 109 15.17 2.64 2.00
C ASP A 109 15.70 1.18 2.08
N GLY A 110 14.80 0.19 2.04
CA GLY A 110 15.09 -1.24 2.18
C GLY A 110 14.99 -1.78 3.61
N LEU A 111 14.90 -0.92 4.63
CA LEU A 111 14.66 -1.30 6.03
C LEU A 111 13.29 -0.81 6.51
N GLU A 112 12.94 0.41 6.15
CA GLU A 112 11.77 1.13 6.57
C GLU A 112 11.04 1.70 5.34
N GLY A 113 9.74 1.99 5.46
CA GLY A 113 9.00 2.55 4.35
C GLY A 113 7.67 3.18 4.68
N TYR A 114 7.11 3.86 3.68
CA TYR A 114 5.83 4.54 3.69
C TYR A 114 4.97 4.05 2.54
N ILE A 115 3.72 3.70 2.81
CA ILE A 115 2.74 3.44 1.75
C ILE A 115 2.09 4.78 1.39
N LEU A 116 2.16 5.19 0.14
CA LEU A 116 1.63 6.45 -0.34
C LEU A 116 0.48 6.19 -1.31
N SER A 117 -0.66 6.85 -1.12
CA SER A 117 -1.65 7.00 -2.19
C SER A 117 -1.26 8.14 -3.13
N ASN A 118 -1.73 8.07 -4.38
CA ASN A 118 -1.52 9.13 -5.35
C ASN A 118 -2.65 10.17 -5.32
N TYR A 119 -2.32 11.44 -5.10
CA TYR A 119 -3.24 12.59 -5.16
C TYR A 119 -2.92 13.58 -6.30
N ASP A 120 -2.36 13.13 -7.43
CA ASP A 120 -2.13 13.98 -8.60
C ASP A 120 -3.46 14.42 -9.26
N GLY A 121 -4.10 15.45 -8.69
CA GLY A 121 -5.42 16.00 -9.04
C GLY A 121 -6.63 15.10 -8.74
N LYS A 122 -6.41 13.90 -8.19
CA LYS A 122 -7.44 12.85 -8.11
C LYS A 122 -7.21 11.92 -6.93
N SER A 123 -8.27 11.60 -6.19
CA SER A 123 -8.22 10.77 -4.98
C SER A 123 -7.85 9.32 -5.26
N PHE A 124 -7.36 8.64 -4.22
CA PHE A 124 -7.10 7.20 -4.24
C PHE A 124 -8.34 6.41 -4.65
N GLU A 125 -9.48 6.69 -4.02
CA GLU A 125 -10.77 6.05 -4.29
C GLU A 125 -11.16 6.17 -5.77
N SER A 126 -10.99 7.35 -6.36
CA SER A 126 -11.30 7.57 -7.77
C SER A 126 -10.38 6.78 -8.70
N ARG A 127 -9.08 6.66 -8.36
CA ARG A 127 -8.11 5.85 -9.12
C ARG A 127 -8.43 4.35 -9.02
N VAL A 128 -8.74 3.87 -7.82
CA VAL A 128 -9.17 2.49 -7.59
C VAL A 128 -10.46 2.17 -8.35
N ASN A 129 -11.45 3.07 -8.34
CA ASN A 129 -12.70 2.89 -9.06
C ASN A 129 -12.50 2.76 -10.57
N GLU A 130 -11.62 3.59 -11.15
CA GLU A 130 -11.28 3.47 -12.57
C GLU A 130 -10.55 2.18 -12.90
N MET A 131 -9.59 1.76 -12.05
CA MET A 131 -8.92 0.48 -12.21
C MET A 131 -9.93 -0.68 -12.09
N ALA A 132 -10.84 -0.63 -11.12
CA ALA A 132 -11.90 -1.63 -10.94
C ALA A 132 -12.79 -1.75 -12.18
N LYS A 133 -13.19 -0.61 -12.77
CA LYS A 133 -13.95 -0.57 -14.04
C LYS A 133 -13.16 -1.16 -15.21
N MET A 134 -11.86 -0.89 -15.31
CA MET A 134 -11.01 -1.43 -16.38
C MET A 134 -10.96 -2.95 -16.36
N TYR A 135 -10.90 -3.55 -15.16
CA TYR A 135 -10.85 -5.00 -15.00
C TYR A 135 -12.22 -5.66 -14.80
N GLY A 136 -13.29 -4.87 -14.65
CA GLY A 136 -14.65 -5.39 -14.47
C GLY A 136 -14.89 -6.06 -13.12
N ILE A 137 -14.22 -5.60 -12.05
CA ILE A 137 -14.40 -6.12 -10.69
C ILE A 137 -14.94 -5.05 -9.74
N ASP A 138 -15.35 -5.45 -8.53
CA ASP A 138 -15.80 -4.51 -7.52
C ASP A 138 -14.65 -3.68 -6.93
N GLU A 139 -14.99 -2.46 -6.51
CA GLU A 139 -14.01 -1.49 -5.99
C GLU A 139 -13.33 -1.98 -4.70
N LYS A 140 -14.01 -2.78 -3.87
CA LYS A 140 -13.41 -3.31 -2.63
C LYS A 140 -12.38 -4.38 -2.92
N ALA A 141 -12.63 -5.25 -3.89
CA ALA A 141 -11.65 -6.22 -4.38
C ALA A 141 -10.44 -5.51 -5.02
N MET A 142 -10.68 -4.45 -5.81
CA MET A 142 -9.58 -3.67 -6.37
C MET A 142 -8.78 -2.92 -5.31
N THR A 143 -9.43 -2.39 -4.27
CA THR A 143 -8.72 -1.81 -3.11
C THR A 143 -7.81 -2.85 -2.45
N GLU A 144 -8.33 -4.06 -2.21
CA GLU A 144 -7.55 -5.17 -1.66
C GLU A 144 -6.36 -5.51 -2.56
N TYR A 145 -6.56 -5.56 -3.88
CA TYR A 145 -5.49 -5.78 -4.85
C TYR A 145 -4.36 -4.76 -4.71
N VAL A 146 -4.68 -3.47 -4.77
CA VAL A 146 -3.70 -2.39 -4.67
C VAL A 146 -2.94 -2.44 -3.35
N LEU A 147 -3.64 -2.66 -2.23
CA LEU A 147 -2.98 -2.77 -0.93
C LEU A 147 -2.07 -4.01 -0.84
N THR A 148 -2.49 -5.17 -1.34
CA THR A 148 -1.64 -6.36 -1.37
C THR A 148 -0.42 -6.19 -2.27
N HIS A 149 -0.55 -5.43 -3.36
CA HIS A 149 0.54 -5.13 -4.27
C HIS A 149 1.63 -4.32 -3.54
N GLU A 150 1.26 -3.20 -2.90
CA GLU A 150 2.21 -2.38 -2.14
C GLU A 150 2.83 -3.15 -0.97
N LEU A 151 2.04 -3.99 -0.29
CA LEU A 151 2.54 -4.85 0.77
C LEU A 151 3.42 -6.00 0.24
N GLY A 152 3.26 -6.38 -1.03
CA GLY A 152 4.15 -7.29 -1.74
C GLY A 152 5.54 -6.67 -1.92
N HIS A 153 5.61 -5.39 -2.29
CA HIS A 153 6.87 -4.65 -2.25
C HIS A 153 7.46 -4.62 -0.84
N ALA A 154 6.62 -4.38 0.17
CA ALA A 154 7.06 -4.35 1.56
C ALA A 154 7.55 -5.72 2.05
N ALA A 155 7.11 -6.82 1.44
CA ALA A 155 7.57 -8.17 1.70
C ALA A 155 8.92 -8.52 1.03
N GLY A 156 9.56 -7.58 0.34
CA GLY A 156 10.88 -7.72 -0.26
C GLY A 156 10.89 -8.05 -1.76
N TYR A 157 9.76 -7.92 -2.45
CA TYR A 157 9.69 -8.08 -3.91
C TYR A 157 9.86 -6.72 -4.59
N HIS A 158 11.03 -6.47 -5.19
CA HIS A 158 11.38 -5.13 -5.67
C HIS A 158 10.98 -4.83 -7.12
N SER A 159 10.66 -5.86 -7.90
CA SER A 159 10.22 -5.73 -9.29
C SER A 159 8.70 -5.91 -9.37
N GLU A 160 8.05 -5.18 -10.28
CA GLU A 160 6.63 -5.37 -10.64
C GLU A 160 6.32 -6.85 -10.95
N GLU A 161 7.10 -7.51 -11.83
CA GLU A 161 6.92 -8.94 -12.14
C GLU A 161 6.94 -9.81 -10.88
N GLY A 162 7.93 -9.60 -10.01
CA GLY A 162 8.07 -10.32 -8.75
C GLY A 162 6.91 -10.10 -7.78
N VAL A 163 6.39 -8.87 -7.66
CA VAL A 163 5.22 -8.57 -6.83
C VAL A 163 3.98 -9.25 -7.39
N GLU A 164 3.73 -9.07 -8.70
CA GLU A 164 2.55 -9.61 -9.35
C GLU A 164 2.54 -11.14 -9.29
N GLY A 165 3.68 -11.80 -9.52
CA GLY A 165 3.82 -13.24 -9.34
C GLY A 165 3.58 -13.69 -7.89
N PHE A 166 4.07 -12.94 -6.90
CA PHE A 166 3.84 -13.23 -5.48
C PHE A 166 2.36 -13.11 -5.09
N ILE A 167 1.69 -12.03 -5.48
CA ILE A 167 0.28 -11.81 -5.12
C ILE A 167 -0.65 -12.71 -5.94
N LYS A 168 -0.29 -13.08 -7.18
CA LYS A 168 -0.95 -14.12 -7.96
C LYS A 168 -0.99 -15.44 -7.19
N ASP A 169 0.15 -15.90 -6.69
CA ASP A 169 0.23 -17.13 -5.87
C ASP A 169 -0.61 -17.00 -4.59
N TYR A 170 -0.59 -15.84 -3.94
CA TYR A 170 -1.41 -15.56 -2.76
C TYR A 170 -2.91 -15.68 -3.06
N PHE A 171 -3.41 -14.96 -4.07
CA PHE A 171 -4.83 -14.98 -4.42
C PHE A 171 -5.29 -16.36 -4.90
N THR A 172 -4.43 -17.06 -5.64
CA THR A 172 -4.66 -18.46 -6.02
C THR A 172 -4.82 -19.34 -4.78
N SER A 173 -3.93 -19.20 -3.79
CA SER A 173 -4.05 -19.91 -2.52
C SER A 173 -5.33 -19.55 -1.75
N GLN A 174 -5.80 -18.29 -1.80
CA GLN A 174 -7.05 -17.90 -1.16
C GLN A 174 -8.25 -18.52 -1.88
N ALA A 175 -8.30 -18.51 -3.22
CA ALA A 175 -9.35 -19.14 -4.00
C ALA A 175 -9.49 -20.65 -3.72
N PHE A 176 -8.37 -21.34 -3.41
CA PHE A 176 -8.40 -22.75 -3.00
C PHE A 176 -9.00 -22.96 -1.59
N ARG A 177 -8.88 -21.97 -0.70
CA ARG A 177 -9.33 -22.04 0.70
C ARG A 177 -10.75 -21.49 0.90
N THR A 178 -11.29 -20.77 -0.08
CA THR A 178 -12.62 -20.17 -0.03
C THR A 178 -13.60 -20.85 -1.00
N SER A 179 -14.86 -20.44 -0.93
CA SER A 179 -15.96 -20.95 -1.77
C SER A 179 -16.94 -19.83 -2.11
N GLY A 180 -17.78 -20.03 -3.15
CA GLY A 180 -18.79 -19.06 -3.56
C GLY A 180 -18.19 -17.76 -4.09
N GLU A 181 -18.87 -16.64 -3.86
CA GLU A 181 -18.46 -15.30 -4.34
C GLU A 181 -17.03 -14.91 -3.92
N GLU A 182 -16.61 -15.28 -2.69
CA GLU A 182 -15.26 -14.98 -2.20
C GLU A 182 -14.19 -15.76 -2.98
N ARG A 183 -14.49 -16.98 -3.44
CA ARG A 183 -13.59 -17.73 -4.33
C ARG A 183 -13.50 -17.08 -5.69
N GLU A 184 -14.64 -16.69 -6.26
CA GLU A 184 -14.70 -16.03 -7.57
C GLU A 184 -13.91 -14.71 -7.55
N LYS A 185 -14.09 -13.90 -6.50
CA LYS A 185 -13.28 -12.71 -6.25
C LYS A 185 -11.78 -12.99 -6.35
N TYR A 186 -11.28 -13.99 -5.60
CA TYR A 186 -9.84 -14.28 -5.62
C TYR A 186 -9.34 -14.90 -6.93
N LEU A 187 -10.18 -15.62 -7.67
CA LEU A 187 -9.83 -16.08 -9.01
C LEU A 187 -9.64 -14.90 -9.97
N GLU A 188 -10.53 -13.90 -9.92
CA GLU A 188 -10.38 -12.68 -10.73
C GLU A 188 -9.14 -11.88 -10.31
N LEU A 189 -8.90 -11.71 -9.00
CA LEU A 189 -7.68 -11.03 -8.53
C LEU A 189 -6.39 -11.74 -8.96
N ALA A 190 -6.36 -13.08 -8.89
CA ALA A 190 -5.21 -13.87 -9.36
C ALA A 190 -4.98 -13.69 -10.87
N LYS A 191 -6.06 -13.64 -11.66
CA LYS A 191 -5.99 -13.43 -13.11
C LYS A 191 -5.51 -12.03 -13.48
N ILE A 192 -5.90 -11.00 -12.71
CA ILE A 192 -5.39 -9.63 -12.88
C ILE A 192 -3.88 -9.60 -12.61
N ALA A 193 -3.44 -10.21 -11.51
CA ALA A 193 -2.02 -10.31 -11.18
C ALA A 193 -1.22 -11.07 -12.26
N GLU A 194 -1.73 -12.20 -12.76
CA GLU A 194 -1.11 -12.96 -13.86
C GLU A 194 -0.95 -12.12 -15.13
N LYS A 195 -1.98 -11.34 -15.50
CA LYS A 195 -1.91 -10.44 -16.64
C LYS A 195 -0.83 -9.36 -16.44
N ARG A 196 -0.80 -8.72 -15.28
CA ARG A 196 0.16 -7.66 -14.97
C ARG A 196 1.59 -8.15 -14.81
N GLU A 197 1.79 -9.37 -14.32
CA GLU A 197 3.09 -10.06 -14.31
C GLU A 197 3.63 -10.22 -15.74
N ALA A 198 2.79 -10.66 -16.68
CA ALA A 198 3.17 -10.79 -18.09
C ALA A 198 3.52 -9.42 -18.71
N GLU A 199 2.71 -8.38 -18.47
CA GLU A 199 2.97 -7.01 -18.93
C GLU A 199 4.29 -6.46 -18.36
N ALA A 200 4.56 -6.66 -17.07
CA ALA A 200 5.79 -6.24 -16.42
C ALA A 200 7.03 -6.94 -17.01
N LYS A 201 6.91 -8.23 -17.32
CA LYS A 201 7.97 -9.01 -17.96
C LYS A 201 8.27 -8.52 -19.38
N GLU A 202 7.24 -8.16 -20.14
CA GLU A 202 7.41 -7.60 -21.48
C GLU A 202 8.07 -6.21 -21.45
N ALA A 203 7.74 -5.37 -20.48
CA ALA A 203 8.30 -4.02 -20.33
C ALA A 203 9.76 -3.99 -19.83
N GLY A 204 10.22 -5.07 -19.18
CA GLY A 204 11.59 -5.20 -18.67
C GLY A 204 12.61 -5.76 -19.68
N ASN A 205 12.17 -6.17 -20.87
CA ASN A 205 13.05 -6.61 -21.98
C ASN A 205 13.30 -5.47 -22.98
#